data_AF-A0A0W0WAL8-F1
#
_entry.id   AF-A0A0W0WAL8-F1
#
_cell.length_a   1.000
_cell.length_b   1.000
_cell.length_c   1.000
_cell.angle_alpha   90.00
_cell.angle_beta   90.00
_cell.angle_gamma   90.00
#
_symmetry.space_group_name_H-M   'P 1'
#
loop_
_entity.id
_entity.type
_entity.pdbx_description
1 polymer ?
#
loop_
_entity_poly.entity_id
_entity_poly.type
_entity_poly.pdbx_seq_one_letter_code
_entity_poly.pdbx_strand_id
1 'polypeptide(L)'
;MFKQIISALTTLWGKTQASLSALYQLIFSNQESPNPVTARNTEIFTDKEKFDFIVYLFSNQKDLQGLGLRHIDSNPIKDSNVKKGFHGDAISLSITPLIISSAFGAEVEDFSWQIKEDKVFLLTNHRFKTLDISLAIQIFDNLYQKILPFIESNFNGQPHHYMIVKKMNGATFPYDIKELYPTGKCGKQLVHPNQIVKVFSKNQETTPQQMLNAIIKGLLLVAKPHHLYTQESTSTIMSVLREIKLTADDNQLTESEVRKRLVQSETNFGWSDDQYRFMSTKMREFVPLIEQVNTDLDYFRNQI
;
A
#
# COMPACT_ATOMS: atom_id res chain seq x y z
N MET A 1 -34.99 -50.32 17.85
CA MET A 1 -34.25 -49.61 16.78
C MET A 1 -34.17 -48.09 17.00
N PHE A 2 -35.28 -47.36 17.07
CA PHE A 2 -35.25 -45.88 17.14
C PHE A 2 -34.48 -45.29 18.33
N LYS A 3 -34.61 -45.89 19.53
CA LYS A 3 -33.86 -45.45 20.74
C LYS A 3 -32.34 -45.67 20.65
N GLN A 4 -31.89 -46.67 19.90
CA GLN A 4 -30.45 -46.95 19.71
C GLN A 4 -29.82 -45.99 18.71
N ILE A 5 -30.57 -45.57 17.68
CA ILE A 5 -30.13 -44.57 16.70
C ILE A 5 -29.98 -43.19 17.37
N ILE A 6 -30.94 -42.78 18.21
CA ILE A 6 -30.86 -41.51 18.94
C ILE A 6 -29.69 -41.53 19.92
N SER A 7 -29.47 -42.64 20.64
CA SER A 7 -28.32 -42.79 21.54
C SER A 7 -26.98 -42.77 20.80
N ALA A 8 -26.90 -43.40 19.61
CA ALA A 8 -25.70 -43.35 18.79
C ALA A 8 -25.44 -41.93 18.26
N LEU A 9 -26.48 -41.21 17.84
CA LEU A 9 -26.38 -39.83 17.35
C LEU A 9 -26.01 -38.84 18.45
N THR A 10 -26.56 -38.96 19.67
CA THR A 10 -26.16 -38.11 20.80
C THR A 10 -24.73 -38.40 21.24
N THR A 11 -24.29 -39.66 21.18
CA THR A 11 -22.89 -40.02 21.46
C THR A 11 -21.95 -39.51 20.37
N LEU A 12 -22.37 -39.55 19.10
CA LEU A 12 -21.62 -39.00 17.98
C LEU A 12 -21.50 -37.47 18.09
N TRP A 13 -22.60 -36.80 18.46
CA TRP A 13 -22.66 -35.35 18.66
C TRP A 13 -21.82 -34.91 19.86
N GLY A 14 -21.88 -35.64 20.97
CA GLY A 14 -21.04 -35.36 22.14
C GLY A 14 -19.56 -35.54 21.84
N LYS A 15 -19.21 -36.54 21.01
CA LYS A 15 -17.82 -36.75 20.56
C LYS A 15 -17.37 -35.69 19.56
N THR A 16 -18.19 -35.29 18.60
CA THR A 16 -17.85 -34.20 17.67
C THR A 16 -17.75 -32.86 18.37
N GLN A 17 -18.59 -32.60 19.39
CA GLN A 17 -18.49 -31.40 20.21
C GLN A 17 -17.23 -31.40 21.08
N ALA A 18 -16.85 -32.54 21.67
CA ALA A 18 -15.60 -32.68 22.41
C ALA A 18 -14.37 -32.58 21.49
N SER A 19 -14.44 -33.11 20.27
CA SER A 19 -13.39 -32.96 19.27
C SER A 19 -13.31 -31.53 18.73
N LEU A 20 -14.44 -30.85 18.54
CA LEU A 20 -14.47 -29.43 18.16
C LEU A 20 -13.98 -28.54 19.29
N SER A 21 -14.32 -28.83 20.55
CA SER A 21 -13.78 -28.09 21.70
C SER A 21 -12.30 -28.37 21.91
N ALA A 22 -11.84 -29.60 21.64
CA ALA A 22 -10.41 -29.93 21.65
C ALA A 22 -9.67 -29.29 20.47
N LEU A 23 -10.28 -29.15 19.30
CA LEU A 23 -9.72 -28.43 18.16
C LEU A 23 -9.70 -26.92 18.40
N TYR A 24 -10.76 -26.37 19.00
CA TYR A 24 -10.81 -25.00 19.49
C TYR A 24 -9.71 -24.79 20.53
N GLN A 25 -9.62 -25.65 21.54
CA GLN A 25 -8.53 -25.56 22.49
C GLN A 25 -7.18 -25.76 21.83
N LEU A 26 -6.98 -26.61 20.82
CA LEU A 26 -5.69 -26.70 20.13
C LEU A 26 -5.34 -25.43 19.32
N ILE A 27 -6.34 -24.78 18.72
CA ILE A 27 -6.21 -23.51 17.98
C ILE A 27 -5.94 -22.35 18.95
N PHE A 28 -6.55 -22.37 20.15
CA PHE A 28 -6.50 -21.29 21.14
C PHE A 28 -5.55 -21.57 22.33
N SER A 29 -5.01 -22.77 22.48
CA SER A 29 -3.94 -23.12 23.44
C SER A 29 -2.56 -23.01 22.81
N ASN A 30 -2.50 -22.89 21.47
CA ASN A 30 -1.34 -22.35 20.76
C ASN A 30 -1.40 -20.82 20.62
N GLN A 31 -2.44 -20.16 21.16
CA GLN A 31 -2.29 -18.77 21.56
C GLN A 31 -1.57 -18.78 22.89
N GLU A 32 -0.26 -18.53 22.83
CA GLU A 32 0.49 -18.09 23.99
C GLU A 32 -0.32 -17.02 24.72
N SER A 33 -0.24 -17.07 26.05
CA SER A 33 -0.64 -16.03 27.00
C SER A 33 -0.39 -14.62 26.43
N PRO A 34 -1.11 -13.56 26.84
CA PRO A 34 -0.85 -12.21 26.34
C PRO A 34 0.63 -11.92 26.51
N ASN A 35 1.38 -12.02 25.41
CA ASN A 35 2.82 -11.86 25.46
C ASN A 35 3.04 -10.44 25.98
N PRO A 36 3.88 -10.26 27.01
CA PRO A 36 4.21 -8.92 27.46
C PRO A 36 4.77 -8.20 26.23
N VAL A 37 4.09 -7.12 25.83
CA VAL A 37 4.49 -6.12 24.81
C VAL A 37 5.67 -6.63 23.98
N THR A 38 5.40 -7.29 22.85
CA THR A 38 6.41 -7.72 21.89
C THR A 38 7.41 -6.58 21.72
N ALA A 39 8.59 -6.73 22.31
CA ALA A 39 9.59 -5.69 22.31
C ALA A 39 10.12 -5.54 20.88
N ARG A 40 9.49 -4.60 20.16
CA ARG A 40 10.11 -3.59 19.32
C ARG A 40 10.95 -4.06 18.10
N ASN A 41 10.34 -4.82 17.18
CA ASN A 41 10.88 -4.94 15.81
C ASN A 41 10.61 -3.70 14.93
N THR A 42 9.79 -2.77 15.41
CA THR A 42 9.40 -1.52 14.73
C THR A 42 10.03 -0.27 15.36
N GLU A 43 10.98 -0.45 16.28
CA GLU A 43 11.63 0.60 17.07
C GLU A 43 12.38 1.66 16.25
N ILE A 44 12.77 1.27 15.04
CA ILE A 44 13.39 2.12 14.03
C ILE A 44 12.49 3.28 13.58
N PHE A 45 11.17 3.13 13.69
CA PHE A 45 10.22 4.17 13.34
C PHE A 45 9.76 4.93 14.58
N THR A 46 9.83 6.24 14.50
CA THR A 46 9.21 7.12 15.50
C THR A 46 7.69 6.97 15.48
N ASP A 47 7.04 7.24 16.61
CA ASP A 47 5.58 7.23 16.71
C ASP A 47 4.91 8.12 15.66
N LYS A 48 5.54 9.25 15.32
CA LYS A 48 5.07 10.14 14.27
C LYS A 48 5.17 9.54 12.88
N GLU A 49 6.27 8.85 12.55
CA GLU A 49 6.41 8.14 11.27
C GLU A 49 5.39 7.00 11.16
N LYS A 50 5.15 6.26 12.24
CA LYS A 50 4.11 5.21 12.27
C LYS A 50 2.73 5.82 12.01
N PHE A 51 2.39 6.90 12.72
CA PHE A 51 1.14 7.62 12.51
C PHE A 51 0.99 8.12 11.07
N ASP A 52 2.01 8.80 10.54
CA ASP A 52 1.99 9.36 9.19
C ASP A 52 1.88 8.27 8.12
N PHE A 53 2.49 7.10 8.35
CA PHE A 53 2.36 5.95 7.46
C PHE A 53 0.92 5.42 7.42
N ILE A 54 0.25 5.32 8.58
CA ILE A 54 -1.15 4.89 8.65
C ILE A 54 -2.08 5.91 7.97
N VAL A 55 -1.85 7.20 8.18
CA VAL A 55 -2.59 8.25 7.45
C VAL A 55 -2.35 8.14 5.94
N TYR A 56 -1.11 7.91 5.51
CA TYR A 56 -0.79 7.69 4.10
C TYR A 56 -1.55 6.49 3.52
N LEU A 57 -1.62 5.37 4.24
CA LEU A 57 -2.40 4.21 3.80
C LEU A 57 -3.89 4.54 3.65
N PHE A 58 -4.49 5.21 4.63
CA PHE A 58 -5.90 5.63 4.55
C PHE A 58 -6.19 6.58 3.38
N SER A 59 -5.25 7.48 3.06
CA SER A 59 -5.39 8.40 1.92
C SER A 59 -5.24 7.73 0.57
N ASN A 60 -4.56 6.58 0.51
CA ASN A 60 -4.31 5.85 -0.75
C ASN A 60 -5.16 4.60 -0.91
N GLN A 61 -5.93 4.22 0.11
CA GLN A 61 -6.89 3.13 0.07
C GLN A 61 -8.27 3.64 -0.38
N LYS A 62 -9.00 2.81 -1.12
CA LYS A 62 -10.44 2.97 -1.37
C LYS A 62 -11.13 1.66 -1.03
N ASP A 63 -12.12 1.70 -0.13
CA ASP A 63 -12.77 0.49 0.44
C ASP A 63 -11.75 -0.48 1.09
N LEU A 64 -11.53 -1.68 0.55
CA LEU A 64 -10.47 -2.58 1.03
C LEU A 64 -9.27 -2.66 0.06
N GLN A 65 -9.24 -1.77 -0.93
CA GLN A 65 -8.23 -1.73 -1.99
C GLN A 65 -7.19 -0.66 -1.67
N GLY A 66 -6.02 -1.08 -1.17
CA GLY A 66 -4.90 -0.17 -0.90
C GLY A 66 -3.70 -0.48 -1.79
N LEU A 67 -2.55 -0.71 -1.16
CA LEU A 67 -1.30 -0.95 -1.87
C LEU A 67 -1.04 -2.45 -2.01
N GLY A 68 -0.70 -2.90 -3.22
CA GLY A 68 -0.18 -4.23 -3.48
C GLY A 68 1.34 -4.24 -3.40
N LEU A 69 1.90 -5.16 -2.63
CA LEU A 69 3.33 -5.40 -2.49
C LEU A 69 3.67 -6.74 -3.14
N ARG A 70 4.64 -6.74 -4.05
CA ARG A 70 4.98 -7.94 -4.81
C ARG A 70 6.47 -8.17 -4.95
N HIS A 71 6.84 -9.44 -4.79
CA HIS A 71 8.16 -9.97 -5.11
C HIS A 71 8.30 -10.32 -6.60
N ILE A 72 9.50 -10.06 -7.13
CA ILE A 72 9.92 -10.42 -8.49
C ILE A 72 11.36 -10.94 -8.42
N ASP A 73 11.65 -12.02 -9.12
CA ASP A 73 12.91 -12.76 -9.08
C ASP A 73 13.86 -12.48 -10.26
N SER A 74 13.46 -11.64 -11.22
CA SER A 74 14.27 -11.38 -12.41
C SER A 74 14.03 -10.02 -13.08
N ASN A 75 15.06 -9.49 -13.73
CA ASN A 75 15.01 -8.24 -14.49
C ASN A 75 13.93 -8.24 -15.59
N PRO A 76 13.79 -9.29 -16.42
CA PRO A 76 12.80 -9.30 -17.50
C PRO A 76 11.36 -9.22 -16.96
N ILE A 77 11.07 -9.91 -15.85
CA ILE A 77 9.76 -9.87 -15.21
C ILE A 77 9.54 -8.48 -14.60
N LYS A 78 10.55 -7.90 -13.94
CA LYS A 78 10.47 -6.53 -13.40
C LYS A 78 10.17 -5.53 -14.51
N ASP A 79 10.91 -5.55 -15.61
CA ASP A 79 10.71 -4.64 -16.74
C ASP A 79 9.35 -4.85 -17.41
N SER A 80 8.88 -6.10 -17.51
CA SER A 80 7.52 -6.38 -18.01
C SER A 80 6.44 -5.82 -17.08
N ASN A 81 6.62 -5.92 -15.76
CA ASN A 81 5.67 -5.37 -14.80
C ASN A 81 5.62 -3.84 -14.84
N VAL A 82 6.79 -3.22 -14.98
CA VAL A 82 6.91 -1.77 -15.13
C VAL A 82 6.29 -1.29 -16.45
N LYS A 83 6.51 -1.98 -17.57
CA LYS A 83 6.14 -1.48 -18.90
C LYS A 83 4.78 -1.96 -19.43
N LYS A 84 4.43 -3.22 -19.17
CA LYS A 84 3.31 -3.90 -19.84
C LYS A 84 2.15 -4.16 -18.91
N GLY A 85 2.41 -4.32 -17.62
CA GLY A 85 1.38 -4.46 -16.60
C GLY A 85 1.74 -5.45 -15.50
N PHE A 86 1.09 -5.27 -14.37
CA PHE A 86 1.39 -5.99 -13.13
C PHE A 86 0.76 -7.40 -13.14
N HIS A 87 1.57 -8.45 -13.18
CA HIS A 87 1.13 -9.85 -13.34
C HIS A 87 1.78 -10.86 -12.39
N GLY A 88 1.13 -11.27 -11.30
CA GLY A 88 1.65 -12.31 -10.39
C GLY A 88 1.29 -12.07 -8.92
N ASP A 89 1.82 -12.93 -8.05
CA ASP A 89 1.46 -12.98 -6.63
C ASP A 89 1.83 -11.69 -5.88
N ALA A 90 0.92 -11.20 -5.03
CA ALA A 90 1.12 -9.98 -4.23
C ALA A 90 0.41 -10.09 -2.87
N ILE A 91 0.98 -9.43 -1.86
CA ILE A 91 0.32 -9.21 -0.57
C ILE A 91 -0.22 -7.79 -0.48
N SER A 92 -1.32 -7.59 0.24
CA SER A 92 -1.87 -6.26 0.45
C SER A 92 -1.28 -5.59 1.66
N LEU A 93 -0.78 -4.39 1.43
CA LEU A 93 -0.41 -3.39 2.41
C LEU A 93 -1.61 -2.42 2.57
N SER A 94 -2.68 -2.92 3.17
CA SER A 94 -3.97 -2.22 3.35
C SER A 94 -4.50 -2.42 4.77
N ILE A 95 -5.28 -1.46 5.26
CA ILE A 95 -5.93 -1.50 6.56
C ILE A 95 -7.29 -2.17 6.40
N THR A 96 -7.42 -3.38 6.93
CA THR A 96 -8.61 -4.24 6.77
C THR A 96 -9.35 -4.40 8.11
N PRO A 97 -10.61 -4.89 8.13
CA PRO A 97 -11.34 -5.13 9.37
C PRO A 97 -10.56 -6.04 10.34
N LEU A 98 -9.81 -7.01 9.82
CA LEU A 98 -8.96 -7.90 10.63
C LEU A 98 -7.83 -7.14 11.34
N ILE A 99 -7.17 -6.21 10.64
CA ILE A 99 -6.11 -5.37 11.22
C ILE A 99 -6.69 -4.46 12.30
N ILE A 100 -7.85 -3.86 12.04
CA ILE A 100 -8.55 -3.00 13.00
C ILE A 100 -9.02 -3.80 14.21
N SER A 101 -9.57 -5.00 13.99
CA SER A 101 -10.00 -5.89 15.07
C SER A 101 -8.86 -6.23 16.01
N SER A 102 -7.71 -6.57 15.42
CA SER A 102 -6.48 -6.89 16.15
C SER A 102 -5.96 -5.68 16.93
N ALA A 103 -6.04 -4.47 16.36
CA ALA A 103 -5.62 -3.24 17.04
C ALA A 103 -6.57 -2.88 18.19
N PHE A 104 -7.88 -3.09 18.03
CA PHE A 104 -8.87 -2.78 19.06
C PHE A 104 -8.96 -3.85 20.16
N GLY A 105 -8.50 -5.07 19.90
CA GLY A 105 -8.75 -6.22 20.78
C GLY A 105 -10.23 -6.61 20.81
N ALA A 106 -10.99 -6.30 19.75
CA ALA A 106 -12.41 -6.59 19.63
C ALA A 106 -12.76 -6.88 18.16
N GLU A 107 -13.76 -7.71 17.93
CA GLU A 107 -14.21 -8.06 16.58
C GLU A 107 -14.83 -6.83 15.87
N VAL A 108 -14.36 -6.57 14.65
CA VAL A 108 -14.86 -5.54 13.74
C VAL A 108 -15.30 -6.22 12.45
N GLU A 109 -16.62 -6.29 12.25
CA GLU A 109 -17.25 -6.87 11.07
C GLU A 109 -17.41 -5.79 9.99
N ASP A 110 -17.82 -4.58 10.40
CA ASP A 110 -18.02 -3.44 9.52
C ASP A 110 -16.97 -2.37 9.77
N PHE A 111 -16.22 -2.00 8.72
CA PHE A 111 -15.19 -0.98 8.77
C PHE A 111 -15.28 -0.01 7.59
N SER A 112 -15.34 1.28 7.87
CA SER A 112 -15.11 2.34 6.89
C SER A 112 -14.38 3.51 7.54
N TRP A 113 -13.85 4.41 6.72
CA TRP A 113 -13.19 5.62 7.20
C TRP A 113 -13.47 6.81 6.29
N GLN A 114 -13.25 8.01 6.84
CA GLN A 114 -13.30 9.26 6.12
C GLN A 114 -12.14 10.14 6.58
N ILE A 115 -11.55 10.89 5.65
CA ILE A 115 -10.57 11.93 5.96
C ILE A 115 -11.26 13.28 5.87
N LYS A 116 -11.23 14.06 6.95
CA LYS A 116 -11.78 15.43 7.00
C LYS A 116 -10.88 16.30 7.87
N GLU A 117 -10.52 17.49 7.38
CA GLU A 117 -9.68 18.46 8.13
C GLU A 117 -8.40 17.81 8.69
N ASP A 118 -7.70 17.05 7.84
CA ASP A 118 -6.47 16.32 8.18
C ASP A 118 -6.59 15.27 9.30
N LYS A 119 -7.84 14.89 9.66
CA LYS A 119 -8.13 13.84 10.62
C LYS A 119 -8.76 12.65 9.92
N VAL A 120 -8.36 11.45 10.35
CA VAL A 120 -8.98 10.20 9.92
C VAL A 120 -10.05 9.81 10.94
N PHE A 121 -11.29 9.74 10.47
CA PHE A 121 -12.45 9.25 11.22
C PHE A 121 -12.72 7.81 10.82
N LEU A 122 -12.80 6.93 11.80
CA LEU A 122 -13.07 5.51 11.64
C LEU A 122 -14.52 5.24 12.07
N LEU A 123 -15.23 4.46 11.28
CA LEU A 123 -16.55 3.92 11.61
C LEU A 123 -16.43 2.40 11.69
N THR A 124 -16.56 1.85 12.90
CA THR A 124 -16.42 0.43 13.20
C THR A 124 -17.66 -0.08 13.91
N ASN A 125 -18.37 -1.07 13.36
CA ASN A 125 -19.62 -1.60 13.94
C ASN A 125 -20.58 -0.48 14.42
N HIS A 126 -20.79 0.54 13.58
CA HIS A 126 -21.57 1.76 13.86
C HIS A 126 -21.05 2.69 14.98
N ARG A 127 -19.81 2.52 15.43
CA ARG A 127 -19.15 3.42 16.40
C ARG A 127 -18.13 4.29 15.70
N PHE A 128 -18.17 5.59 16.01
CA PHE A 128 -17.21 6.56 15.50
C PHE A 128 -16.00 6.68 16.43
N LYS A 129 -14.80 6.67 15.84
CA LYS A 129 -13.55 6.92 16.54
C LYS A 129 -12.62 7.76 15.67
N THR A 130 -11.90 8.70 16.26
CA THR A 130 -10.82 9.41 15.55
C THR A 130 -9.54 8.59 15.67
N LEU A 131 -8.77 8.51 14.58
CA LEU A 131 -7.43 7.93 14.63
C LEU A 131 -6.52 8.80 15.50
N ASP A 132 -6.09 8.26 16.64
CA ASP A 132 -5.05 8.83 17.48
C ASP A 132 -3.70 8.13 17.26
N ILE A 133 -2.64 8.69 17.85
CA ILE A 133 -1.27 8.15 17.71
C ILE A 133 -1.18 6.73 18.26
N SER A 134 -1.78 6.46 19.42
CA SER A 134 -1.72 5.15 20.07
C SER A 134 -2.33 4.06 19.18
N LEU A 135 -3.51 4.33 18.64
CA LEU A 135 -4.18 3.44 17.71
C LEU A 135 -3.40 3.27 16.41
N ALA A 136 -2.83 4.35 15.86
CA ALA A 136 -2.03 4.24 14.65
C ALA A 136 -0.80 3.37 14.85
N ILE A 137 -0.14 3.44 16.01
CA ILE A 137 0.98 2.55 16.36
C ILE A 137 0.53 1.09 16.39
N GLN A 138 -0.61 0.78 17.00
CA GLN A 138 -1.16 -0.58 17.04
C GLN A 138 -1.48 -1.13 15.65
N ILE A 139 -2.13 -0.31 14.80
CA ILE A 139 -2.39 -0.66 13.39
C ILE A 139 -1.09 -0.90 12.65
N PHE A 140 -0.10 -0.02 12.83
CA PHE A 140 1.22 -0.13 12.21
C PHE A 140 1.92 -1.43 12.60
N ASP A 141 2.00 -1.73 13.89
CA ASP A 141 2.71 -2.91 14.37
C ASP A 141 2.03 -4.20 13.89
N ASN A 142 0.69 -4.25 13.87
CA ASN A 142 -0.07 -5.38 13.30
C ASN A 142 0.18 -5.55 11.79
N LEU A 143 0.19 -4.46 11.02
CA LEU A 143 0.55 -4.52 9.60
C LEU A 143 1.98 -5.00 9.39
N TYR A 144 2.92 -4.48 10.17
CA TYR A 144 4.33 -4.86 10.07
C TYR A 144 4.51 -6.36 10.32
N GLN A 145 3.90 -6.89 11.38
CA GLN A 145 3.93 -8.32 11.71
C GLN A 145 3.26 -9.19 10.65
N LYS A 146 2.24 -8.69 9.95
CA LYS A 146 1.60 -9.40 8.83
C LYS A 146 2.49 -9.46 7.59
N ILE A 147 3.20 -8.38 7.26
CA ILE A 147 3.96 -8.26 6.00
C ILE A 147 5.35 -8.88 6.11
N LEU A 148 5.98 -8.82 7.29
CA LEU A 148 7.35 -9.31 7.46
C LEU A 148 7.50 -10.80 7.06
N PRO A 149 6.62 -11.75 7.46
CA PRO A 149 6.72 -13.15 7.04
C PRO A 149 6.60 -13.34 5.52
N PHE A 150 5.82 -12.50 4.83
CA PHE A 150 5.76 -12.51 3.37
C PHE A 150 7.11 -12.10 2.76
N ILE A 151 7.76 -11.08 3.31
CA ILE A 151 9.09 -10.68 2.84
C ILE A 151 10.09 -11.79 3.15
N GLU A 152 10.11 -12.34 4.36
CA GLU A 152 11.02 -13.42 4.76
C GLU A 152 10.91 -14.64 3.83
N SER A 153 9.70 -15.10 3.55
CA SER A 153 9.46 -16.26 2.67
C SER A 153 9.88 -16.03 1.22
N ASN A 154 9.85 -14.78 0.73
CA ASN A 154 10.20 -14.44 -0.66
C ASN A 154 11.61 -13.84 -0.82
N PHE A 155 12.29 -13.49 0.27
CA PHE A 155 13.61 -12.84 0.27
C PHE A 155 14.75 -13.73 0.74
N ASN A 156 14.47 -14.95 1.22
CA ASN A 156 15.54 -15.88 1.59
C ASN A 156 16.16 -16.56 0.35
N GLY A 157 17.50 -16.56 0.28
CA GLY A 157 18.28 -17.46 -0.59
C GLY A 157 18.85 -16.91 -1.91
N GLN A 158 18.38 -15.77 -2.45
CA GLN A 158 18.87 -15.23 -3.74
C GLN A 158 19.12 -13.71 -3.69
N PRO A 159 20.14 -13.17 -4.38
CA PRO A 159 20.53 -11.77 -4.29
C PRO A 159 19.79 -10.82 -5.26
N HIS A 160 19.24 -11.31 -6.37
CA HIS A 160 18.70 -10.47 -7.44
C HIS A 160 17.17 -10.45 -7.48
N HIS A 161 16.54 -9.90 -6.46
CA HIS A 161 15.08 -9.79 -6.36
C HIS A 161 14.63 -8.32 -6.29
N TYR A 162 13.37 -8.06 -6.67
CA TYR A 162 12.73 -6.76 -6.59
C TYR A 162 11.45 -6.83 -5.76
N MET A 163 11.13 -5.74 -5.05
CA MET A 163 9.79 -5.46 -4.55
C MET A 163 9.16 -4.34 -5.35
N ILE A 164 7.96 -4.57 -5.87
CA ILE A 164 7.15 -3.54 -6.50
C ILE A 164 5.97 -3.22 -5.59
N VAL A 165 5.80 -1.92 -5.27
CA VAL A 165 4.61 -1.39 -4.62
C VAL A 165 3.72 -0.72 -5.65
N LYS A 166 2.42 -1.00 -5.59
CA LYS A 166 1.45 -0.54 -6.59
C LYS A 166 0.13 -0.12 -5.93
N LYS A 167 -0.52 0.92 -6.48
CA LYS A 167 -1.91 1.29 -6.15
C LYS A 167 -2.89 0.30 -6.79
N MET A 168 -3.80 -0.22 -5.98
CA MET A 168 -4.83 -1.17 -6.46
C MET A 168 -6.20 -0.53 -6.69
N ASN A 169 -6.31 0.81 -6.63
CA ASN A 169 -7.55 1.54 -6.88
C ASN A 169 -8.12 1.21 -8.27
N GLY A 170 -9.33 0.64 -8.31
CA GLY A 170 -10.03 0.29 -9.55
C GLY A 170 -9.84 -1.17 -9.99
N ALA A 171 -9.16 -2.01 -9.21
CA ALA A 171 -9.25 -3.45 -9.38
C ALA A 171 -10.68 -3.93 -9.05
N THR A 172 -11.24 -4.84 -9.84
CA THR A 172 -12.64 -5.29 -9.75
C THR A 172 -12.91 -6.24 -8.57
N PHE A 173 -12.52 -5.87 -7.34
CA PHE A 173 -12.39 -6.74 -6.14
C PHE A 173 -11.04 -7.46 -6.06
N PRO A 174 -10.51 -7.67 -4.83
CA PRO A 174 -9.10 -7.95 -4.61
C PRO A 174 -8.70 -9.24 -5.32
N TYR A 175 -7.61 -9.16 -6.08
CA TYR A 175 -6.86 -10.30 -6.58
C TYR A 175 -6.38 -11.16 -5.43
N ASP A 176 -7.27 -11.99 -4.86
CA ASP A 176 -7.01 -12.98 -3.83
C ASP A 176 -5.92 -12.55 -2.84
N ILE A 177 -5.95 -11.31 -2.35
CA ILE A 177 -5.05 -10.92 -1.26
C ILE A 177 -5.46 -11.85 -0.13
N LYS A 178 -4.66 -12.88 0.12
CA LYS A 178 -4.89 -13.76 1.24
C LYS A 178 -4.57 -12.92 2.46
N GLU A 179 -5.60 -12.28 3.03
CA GLU A 179 -5.47 -11.53 4.28
C GLU A 179 -4.91 -12.42 5.40
N LEU A 180 -4.99 -13.74 5.24
CA LEU A 180 -4.76 -14.76 6.26
C LEU A 180 -3.64 -15.77 5.96
N TYR A 181 -2.96 -15.76 4.80
CA TYR A 181 -1.95 -16.79 4.48
C TYR A 181 -0.70 -16.25 3.77
N PRO A 182 0.52 -16.44 4.32
CA PRO A 182 1.78 -16.00 3.71
C PRO A 182 2.22 -16.83 2.48
N THR A 183 1.46 -17.84 2.06
CA THR A 183 1.87 -18.82 1.03
C THR A 183 0.93 -18.90 -0.19
N GLY A 184 0.13 -17.87 -0.44
CA GLY A 184 -0.91 -17.90 -1.47
C GLY A 184 -0.51 -17.47 -2.87
N LYS A 185 -0.66 -18.36 -3.85
CA LYS A 185 -0.76 -18.01 -5.28
C LYS A 185 -2.04 -17.22 -5.55
N CYS A 186 -1.95 -16.13 -6.31
CA CYS A 186 -3.07 -15.22 -6.62
C CYS A 186 -3.20 -15.00 -8.14
N GLY A 187 -4.44 -14.83 -8.59
CA GLY A 187 -4.85 -14.84 -9.99
C GLY A 187 -4.11 -13.90 -10.95
N LYS A 188 -4.10 -14.29 -12.23
CA LYS A 188 -3.41 -13.62 -13.34
C LYS A 188 -4.32 -12.55 -13.97
N GLN A 189 -4.16 -11.27 -13.65
CA GLN A 189 -4.74 -10.19 -14.49
C GLN A 189 -3.74 -9.10 -14.78
N LEU A 190 -3.97 -8.43 -15.90
CA LEU A 190 -3.25 -7.26 -16.38
C LEU A 190 -3.69 -6.03 -15.58
N VAL A 191 -2.74 -5.38 -14.91
CA VAL A 191 -3.00 -4.12 -14.23
C VAL A 191 -2.04 -3.04 -14.73
N HIS A 192 -2.51 -1.82 -15.02
CA HIS A 192 -1.74 -0.83 -15.78
C HIS A 192 -0.41 -0.37 -15.12
N PRO A 193 0.65 -0.10 -15.92
CA PRO A 193 1.94 0.48 -15.51
C PRO A 193 1.88 1.74 -14.62
N ASN A 194 0.96 2.65 -14.93
CA ASN A 194 0.85 3.97 -14.29
C ASN A 194 0.47 3.91 -12.79
N GLN A 195 0.13 2.74 -12.27
CA GLN A 195 -0.21 2.55 -10.86
C GLN A 195 0.97 2.09 -10.01
N ILE A 196 2.17 1.89 -10.58
CA ILE A 196 3.36 1.54 -9.81
C ILE A 196 3.81 2.75 -8.99
N VAL A 197 3.87 2.57 -7.68
CA VAL A 197 4.30 3.60 -6.73
C VAL A 197 5.82 3.63 -6.65
N LYS A 198 6.45 2.46 -6.46
CA LYS A 198 7.91 2.36 -6.30
C LYS A 198 8.42 0.95 -6.55
N VAL A 199 9.68 0.85 -6.96
CA VAL A 199 10.42 -0.41 -7.09
C VAL A 199 11.63 -0.38 -6.16
N PHE A 200 11.81 -1.44 -5.39
CA PHE A 200 12.95 -1.64 -4.49
C PHE A 200 13.75 -2.84 -4.98
N SER A 201 15.07 -2.73 -5.00
CA SER A 201 15.96 -3.82 -5.36
C SER A 201 16.61 -4.41 -4.12
N LYS A 202 16.71 -5.74 -4.07
CA LYS A 202 17.56 -6.43 -3.12
C LYS A 202 19.02 -6.37 -3.60
N ASN A 203 19.93 -6.07 -2.68
CA ASN A 203 21.35 -6.37 -2.79
C ASN A 203 21.70 -7.46 -1.75
N GLN A 204 22.86 -8.13 -1.90
CA GLN A 204 23.22 -9.34 -1.12
C GLN A 204 23.09 -9.19 0.40
N GLU A 205 23.29 -7.98 0.92
CA GLU A 205 23.33 -7.69 2.36
C GLU A 205 21.95 -7.33 2.96
N THR A 206 20.92 -7.13 2.15
CA THR A 206 19.60 -6.70 2.66
C THR A 206 18.85 -7.84 3.34
N THR A 207 18.60 -7.71 4.65
CA THR A 207 17.69 -8.58 5.41
C THR A 207 16.22 -8.28 5.09
N PRO A 208 15.28 -9.24 5.32
CA PRO A 208 13.85 -9.00 5.16
C PRO A 208 13.33 -7.76 5.92
N GLN A 209 13.80 -7.56 7.16
CA GLN A 209 13.46 -6.41 7.99
C GLN A 209 13.97 -5.10 7.37
N GLN A 210 15.23 -5.08 6.90
CA GLN A 210 15.79 -3.91 6.21
C GLN A 210 15.01 -3.56 4.95
N MET A 211 14.58 -4.58 4.17
CA MET A 211 13.73 -4.37 2.99
C MET A 211 12.37 -3.78 3.37
N LEU A 212 11.68 -4.34 4.37
CA LEU A 212 10.40 -3.81 4.84
C LEU A 212 10.55 -2.36 5.33
N ASN A 213 11.62 -2.09 6.06
CA ASN A 213 11.91 -0.75 6.56
C ASN A 213 12.15 0.25 5.42
N ALA A 214 12.91 -0.16 4.39
CA ALA A 214 13.14 0.64 3.19
C ALA A 214 11.84 0.91 2.42
N ILE A 215 10.94 -0.09 2.33
CA ILE A 215 9.62 0.06 1.71
C ILE A 215 8.79 1.11 2.44
N ILE A 216 8.64 0.97 3.76
CA ILE A 216 7.84 1.90 4.59
C ILE A 216 8.41 3.33 4.51
N LYS A 217 9.73 3.49 4.65
CA LYS A 217 10.40 4.81 4.48
C LYS A 217 10.18 5.38 3.09
N GLY A 218 10.32 4.55 2.05
CA GLY A 218 10.08 4.97 0.67
C GLY A 218 8.66 5.47 0.46
N LEU A 219 7.66 4.82 1.06
CA LEU A 219 6.26 5.24 0.99
C LEU A 219 5.98 6.52 1.78
N LEU A 220 6.61 6.71 2.94
CA LEU A 220 6.56 7.96 3.71
C LEU A 220 7.13 9.14 2.92
N LEU A 221 8.25 8.95 2.21
CA LEU A 221 8.82 9.97 1.33
C LEU A 221 7.94 10.25 0.11
N VAL A 222 7.14 9.29 -0.35
CA VAL A 222 6.13 9.53 -1.40
C VAL A 222 4.91 10.28 -0.86
N ALA A 223 4.67 10.24 0.46
CA ALA A 223 3.58 10.96 1.10
C ALA A 223 3.86 12.45 1.29
N LYS A 224 5.14 12.85 1.33
CA LYS A 224 5.57 14.22 1.63
C LYS A 224 6.74 14.62 0.74
N PRO A 225 6.73 15.81 0.13
CA PRO A 225 7.87 16.26 -0.64
C PRO A 225 9.05 16.56 0.30
N HIS A 226 10.27 16.40 -0.20
CA HIS A 226 11.49 16.86 0.47
C HIS A 226 11.55 18.39 0.49
N HIS A 227 11.00 19.05 -0.52
CA HIS A 227 10.96 20.50 -0.61
C HIS A 227 9.63 21.08 -0.13
N LEU A 228 9.67 22.31 0.39
CA LEU A 228 8.47 23.07 0.72
C LEU A 228 7.99 23.82 -0.53
N TYR A 229 6.79 23.50 -0.98
CA TYR A 229 6.14 24.18 -2.11
C TYR A 229 5.04 25.11 -1.61
N THR A 230 4.97 26.31 -2.18
CA THR A 230 3.79 27.16 -1.98
C THR A 230 2.58 26.58 -2.72
N GLN A 231 1.38 27.04 -2.39
CA GLN A 231 0.17 26.65 -3.10
C GLN A 231 0.26 27.00 -4.60
N GLU A 232 0.84 28.15 -4.93
CA GLU A 232 1.05 28.60 -6.31
C GLU A 232 2.03 27.68 -7.05
N SER A 233 3.19 27.38 -6.47
CA SER A 233 4.17 26.47 -7.07
C SER A 233 3.59 25.07 -7.26
N THR A 234 2.85 24.56 -6.27
CA THR A 234 2.18 23.25 -6.38
C THR A 234 1.18 23.23 -7.53
N SER A 235 0.36 24.28 -7.66
CA SER A 235 -0.59 24.42 -8.76
C SER A 235 0.10 24.45 -10.13
N THR A 236 1.20 25.20 -10.25
CA THR A 236 2.02 25.26 -11.46
C THR A 236 2.62 23.91 -11.83
N ILE A 237 3.26 23.24 -10.86
CA ILE A 237 3.85 21.91 -11.05
C ILE A 237 2.78 20.92 -11.53
N MET A 238 1.66 20.82 -10.81
CA MET A 238 0.59 19.88 -11.17
C MET A 238 -0.02 20.17 -12.54
N SER A 239 -0.16 21.44 -12.91
CA SER A 239 -0.67 21.82 -14.24
C SER A 239 0.25 21.33 -15.35
N VAL A 240 1.56 21.57 -15.22
CA VAL A 240 2.54 21.13 -16.23
C VAL A 240 2.64 19.61 -16.28
N LEU A 241 2.76 18.93 -15.14
CA LEU A 241 2.95 17.48 -15.08
C LEU A 241 1.75 16.70 -15.62
N ARG A 242 0.51 17.19 -15.40
CA ARG A 242 -0.71 16.61 -15.98
C ARG A 242 -0.74 16.77 -17.49
N GLU A 243 -0.38 17.96 -17.97
CA GLU A 243 -0.44 18.28 -19.40
C GLU A 243 0.59 17.46 -20.20
N ILE A 244 1.81 17.27 -19.67
CA ILE A 244 2.81 16.40 -20.30
C ILE A 244 2.54 14.90 -20.09
N LYS A 245 1.48 14.55 -19.36
CA LYS A 245 1.09 13.19 -18.97
C LYS A 245 2.26 12.42 -18.34
N LEU A 246 2.80 12.95 -17.23
CA LEU A 246 3.90 12.31 -16.51
C LEU A 246 3.62 10.80 -16.32
N THR A 247 4.59 9.97 -16.70
CA THR A 247 4.48 8.51 -16.67
C THR A 247 5.39 7.88 -15.60
N ALA A 248 5.25 6.58 -15.39
CA ALA A 248 6.11 5.81 -14.50
C ALA A 248 7.55 5.65 -15.02
N ASP A 249 7.78 5.83 -16.34
CA ASP A 249 9.10 5.70 -16.95
C ASP A 249 9.91 7.00 -16.85
N ASP A 250 9.27 8.12 -16.50
CA ASP A 250 9.92 9.41 -16.34
C ASP A 250 10.70 9.44 -15.02
N ASN A 251 12.01 9.18 -15.10
CA ASN A 251 12.92 9.23 -13.96
C ASN A 251 13.54 10.62 -13.75
N GLN A 252 13.54 11.46 -14.79
CA GLN A 252 14.08 12.81 -14.76
C GLN A 252 13.42 13.66 -15.84
N LEU A 253 12.99 14.85 -15.46
CA LEU A 253 12.46 15.88 -16.35
C LEU A 253 13.57 16.85 -16.74
N THR A 254 13.59 17.22 -18.02
CA THR A 254 14.43 18.30 -18.54
C THR A 254 13.54 19.36 -19.16
N GLU A 255 13.99 20.62 -19.19
CA GLU A 255 13.23 21.69 -19.82
C GLU A 255 12.88 21.37 -21.27
N SER A 256 13.83 20.85 -22.05
CA SER A 256 13.63 20.51 -23.47
C SER A 256 12.54 19.47 -23.66
N GLU A 257 12.56 18.40 -22.86
CA GLU A 257 11.58 17.32 -22.97
C GLU A 257 10.18 17.77 -22.55
N VAL A 258 10.08 18.55 -21.46
CA VAL A 258 8.80 19.10 -20.99
C VAL A 258 8.20 20.03 -22.06
N ARG A 259 8.99 20.95 -22.63
CA ARG A 259 8.52 21.83 -23.72
C ARG A 259 8.04 21.05 -24.92
N LYS A 260 8.79 20.04 -25.34
CA LYS A 260 8.42 19.18 -26.47
C LYS A 260 7.06 18.50 -26.24
N ARG A 261 6.84 17.95 -25.04
CA ARG A 261 5.55 17.30 -24.70
C ARG A 261 4.40 18.29 -24.58
N LEU A 262 4.64 19.51 -24.10
CA LEU A 262 3.62 20.56 -24.10
C LEU A 262 3.19 20.95 -25.52
N VAL A 263 4.13 21.13 -26.45
CA VAL A 263 3.82 21.39 -27.88
C VAL A 263 3.05 20.22 -28.50
N GLN A 264 3.43 18.99 -28.16
CA GLN A 264 2.69 17.81 -28.59
C GLN A 264 1.27 17.80 -28.03
N SER A 265 1.08 18.18 -26.77
CA SER A 265 -0.24 18.29 -26.15
C SER A 265 -1.10 19.37 -26.79
N GLU A 266 -0.52 20.55 -27.03
CA GLU A 266 -1.14 21.65 -27.78
C GLU A 266 -1.67 21.17 -29.14
N THR A 267 -0.82 20.46 -29.90
CA THR A 267 -1.17 19.92 -31.22
C THR A 267 -2.27 18.85 -31.14
N ASN A 268 -2.19 17.96 -30.14
CA ASN A 268 -3.11 16.84 -30.00
C ASN A 268 -4.50 17.26 -29.52
N PHE A 269 -4.58 18.29 -28.67
CA PHE A 269 -5.83 18.71 -28.03
C PHE A 269 -6.38 20.04 -28.55
N GLY A 270 -5.65 20.73 -29.43
CA GLY A 270 -6.11 21.97 -30.05
C GLY A 270 -6.36 23.06 -29.02
N TRP A 271 -5.33 23.44 -28.26
CA TRP A 271 -5.46 24.46 -27.22
C TRP A 271 -6.00 25.79 -27.79
N SER A 272 -6.84 26.46 -27.01
CA SER A 272 -7.20 27.85 -27.29
C SER A 272 -6.02 28.79 -27.01
N ASP A 273 -6.07 30.00 -27.56
CA ASP A 273 -5.09 31.05 -27.27
C ASP A 273 -4.94 31.33 -25.76
N ASP A 274 -6.03 31.24 -25.02
CA ASP A 274 -6.02 31.41 -23.57
C ASP A 274 -5.30 30.25 -22.87
N GLN A 275 -5.55 29.01 -23.29
CA GLN A 275 -4.86 27.85 -22.74
C GLN A 275 -3.36 27.87 -23.10
N TYR A 276 -3.02 28.26 -24.32
CA TYR A 276 -1.63 28.46 -24.74
C TYR A 276 -0.92 29.51 -23.87
N ARG A 277 -1.54 30.68 -23.65
CA ARG A 277 -0.98 31.73 -22.79
C ARG A 277 -0.83 31.27 -21.34
N PHE A 278 -1.83 30.56 -20.83
CA PHE A 278 -1.79 29.97 -19.49
C PHE A 278 -0.62 28.98 -19.36
N MET A 279 -0.54 27.98 -20.24
CA MET A 279 0.50 26.95 -20.17
C MET A 279 1.90 27.50 -20.46
N SER A 280 2.03 28.51 -21.31
CA SER A 280 3.29 29.23 -21.53
C SER A 280 3.79 29.92 -20.25
N THR A 281 2.87 30.51 -19.48
CA THR A 281 3.16 31.12 -18.18
C THR A 281 3.56 30.05 -17.17
N LYS A 282 2.79 28.96 -17.08
CA LYS A 282 3.10 27.82 -16.20
C LYS A 282 4.44 27.16 -16.52
N MET A 283 4.80 27.03 -17.79
CA MET A 283 6.12 26.53 -18.17
C MET A 283 7.24 27.45 -17.67
N ARG A 284 7.10 28.77 -17.81
CA ARG A 284 8.11 29.73 -17.34
C ARG A 284 8.32 29.66 -15.82
N GLU A 285 7.24 29.51 -15.07
CA GLU A 285 7.26 29.32 -13.61
C GLU A 285 7.81 27.95 -13.21
N PHE A 286 7.60 26.92 -14.03
CA PHE A 286 8.02 25.55 -13.76
C PHE A 286 9.53 25.32 -14.00
N VAL A 287 10.13 25.95 -15.00
CA VAL A 287 11.57 25.80 -15.33
C VAL A 287 12.49 25.88 -14.09
N PRO A 288 12.42 26.92 -13.24
CA PRO A 288 13.29 27.00 -12.07
C PRO A 288 13.00 25.94 -11.00
N LEU A 289 11.85 25.25 -11.06
CA LEU A 289 11.45 24.21 -10.12
C LEU A 289 11.87 22.81 -10.56
N ILE A 290 12.33 22.61 -11.80
CA ILE A 290 12.59 21.28 -12.39
C ILE A 290 13.51 20.43 -11.51
N GLU A 291 14.59 21.00 -10.96
CA GLU A 291 15.54 20.25 -10.13
C GLU A 291 14.90 19.74 -8.82
N GLN A 292 14.13 20.61 -8.16
CA GLN A 292 13.41 20.24 -6.94
C GLN A 292 12.31 19.22 -7.26
N VAL A 293 11.55 19.44 -8.33
CA VAL A 293 10.50 18.53 -8.81
C VAL A 293 11.08 17.16 -9.17
N ASN A 294 12.29 17.09 -9.73
CA ASN A 294 12.96 15.81 -9.99
C ASN A 294 13.28 15.05 -8.71
N THR A 295 13.64 15.76 -7.64
CA THR A 295 13.86 15.13 -6.32
C THR A 295 12.55 14.60 -5.72
N ASP A 296 11.44 15.31 -5.98
CA ASP A 296 10.09 14.99 -5.47
C ASP A 296 9.18 14.36 -6.53
N LEU A 297 9.75 13.76 -7.58
CA LEU A 297 8.99 13.35 -8.75
C LEU A 297 8.01 12.23 -8.43
N ASP A 298 8.40 11.30 -7.56
CA ASP A 298 7.53 10.22 -7.07
C ASP A 298 6.35 10.77 -6.27
N TYR A 299 6.56 11.82 -5.46
CA TYR A 299 5.50 12.49 -4.71
C TYR A 299 4.47 13.10 -5.66
N PHE A 300 4.92 13.86 -6.67
CA PHE A 300 4.00 14.46 -7.64
C PHE A 300 3.31 13.42 -8.52
N ARG A 301 4.02 12.37 -8.96
CA ARG A 301 3.43 11.25 -9.69
C ARG A 301 2.31 10.59 -8.89
N ASN A 302 2.45 10.54 -7.57
CA ASN A 302 1.44 9.95 -6.69
C ASN A 302 0.14 10.79 -6.58
N GLN A 303 0.16 12.08 -6.98
CA GLN A 303 -0.96 13.01 -6.90
C GLN A 303 -1.71 13.25 -8.23
N ILE A 304 -1.18 12.71 -9.33
CA ILE A 304 -1.78 12.80 -10.67
C ILE A 304 -2.67 11.59 -10.90
#